data_AF-T5AIN2-F1
#
_entry.id   AF-T5AIN2-F1
#
_cell.length_a   1.000
_cell.length_b   1.000
_cell.length_c   1.000
_cell.angle_alpha   90.00
_cell.angle_beta   90.00
_cell.angle_gamma   90.00
#
_symmetry.space_group_name_H-M   'P 1'
#
loop_
_entity.id
_entity.type
_entity.pdbx_description
1 polymer ?
#
loop_
_entity_poly.entity_id
_entity_poly.type
_entity_poly.pdbx_seq_one_letter_code
_entity_poly.pdbx_strand_id
1 'polypeptide(L)'
;MPAMPEGLEIDRTSPLNGVMAGYAEQVLVCTGQDDWASRIEDESGGENLAADLKALLGKGGVYRDPFHNVSVLNSSLPSTAPPRGDVQNTSAYLVPSFKYVPFLPRVPLDSVQALAKGFLLPPTLHAAHDGLSPIHRDRLTRDEACRALLPGVQDVQDVLVLVCGHGGRDARCGVVGDIGR
;
A
#
# COMPACT_ATOMS: atom_id res chain seq x y z
N MET A 1 -0.04 29.23 16.36
CA MET A 1 0.65 28.18 15.58
C MET A 1 2.14 28.39 15.75
N PRO A 2 2.95 27.33 15.92
CA PRO A 2 4.41 27.46 15.90
C PRO A 2 4.85 28.10 14.57
N ALA A 3 5.94 28.88 14.62
CA ALA A 3 6.52 29.45 13.41
C ALA A 3 7.06 28.34 12.51
N MET A 4 6.85 28.45 11.18
CA MET A 4 7.44 27.52 10.23
C MET A 4 8.97 27.60 10.30
N PRO A 5 9.70 26.48 10.25
CA PRO A 5 11.16 26.50 10.20
C PRO A 5 11.65 27.23 8.94
N GLU A 6 12.73 27.99 9.08
CA GLU A 6 13.37 28.69 7.97
C GLU A 6 13.81 27.70 6.87
N GLY A 7 13.47 27.99 5.60
CA GLY A 7 13.83 27.14 4.46
C GLY A 7 12.98 25.88 4.29
N LEU A 8 11.94 25.70 5.10
CA LEU A 8 10.96 24.61 4.99
C LEU A 8 9.55 25.15 4.68
N GLU A 9 9.47 26.25 3.96
CA GLU A 9 8.20 26.83 3.55
C GLU A 9 7.40 25.84 2.67
N ILE A 10 6.08 25.85 2.83
CA ILE A 10 5.19 25.06 1.97
C ILE A 10 5.29 25.61 0.56
N ASP A 11 5.78 24.78 -0.37
CA ASP A 11 5.78 25.12 -1.79
C ASP A 11 4.36 25.20 -2.32
N ARG A 12 3.97 26.39 -2.78
CA ARG A 12 2.65 26.69 -3.36
C ARG A 12 2.72 26.98 -4.86
N THR A 13 3.90 26.87 -5.46
CA THR A 13 4.18 27.41 -6.80
C THR A 13 4.70 26.38 -7.79
N SER A 14 5.36 25.31 -7.33
CA SER A 14 5.85 24.29 -8.26
C SER A 14 4.70 23.57 -8.96
N PRO A 15 4.84 23.29 -10.27
CA PRO A 15 3.86 22.52 -11.00
C PRO A 15 3.83 21.08 -10.46
N LEU A 16 2.64 20.59 -10.08
CA LEU A 16 2.45 19.20 -9.63
C LEU A 16 2.42 18.19 -10.80
N ASN A 17 2.14 18.65 -12.02
CA ASN A 17 2.04 17.78 -13.17
C ASN A 17 3.43 17.26 -13.58
N GLY A 18 3.55 15.94 -13.72
CA GLY A 18 4.79 15.28 -14.14
C GLY A 18 5.87 15.15 -13.06
N VAL A 19 5.66 15.71 -11.86
CA VAL A 19 6.62 15.60 -10.74
C VAL A 19 6.20 14.57 -9.69
N MET A 20 4.94 14.15 -9.67
CA MET A 20 4.43 13.09 -8.79
C MET A 20 3.84 11.95 -9.60
N ALA A 21 4.10 10.72 -9.18
CA ALA A 21 3.46 9.54 -9.74
C ALA A 21 1.98 9.53 -9.35
N GLY A 22 1.10 9.31 -10.33
CA GLY A 22 -0.30 8.99 -10.05
C GLY A 22 -0.42 7.57 -9.52
N TYR A 23 -1.12 7.40 -8.40
CA TYR A 23 -1.44 6.09 -7.81
C TYR A 23 -2.94 5.85 -7.92
N ALA A 24 -3.31 4.68 -8.41
CA ALA A 24 -4.70 4.26 -8.50
C ALA A 24 -5.22 3.72 -7.15
N GLU A 25 -4.32 3.12 -6.36
CA GLU A 25 -4.61 2.58 -5.04
C GLU A 25 -3.35 2.68 -4.16
N GLN A 26 -3.56 2.71 -2.85
CA GLN A 26 -2.53 2.71 -1.83
C GLN A 26 -2.87 1.62 -0.81
N VAL A 27 -1.88 0.80 -0.47
CA VAL A 27 -1.97 -0.24 0.55
C VAL A 27 -1.24 0.27 1.79
N LEU A 28 -1.99 0.51 2.86
CA LEU A 28 -1.46 0.89 4.17
C LEU A 28 -1.35 -0.37 5.02
N VAL A 29 -0.13 -0.90 5.14
CA VAL A 29 0.17 -2.08 5.93
C VAL A 29 0.09 -1.72 7.41
N CYS A 30 -0.75 -2.43 8.18
CA CYS A 30 -0.89 -2.23 9.62
C CYS A 30 0.25 -2.93 10.35
N THR A 31 1.30 -2.21 10.68
CA THR A 31 2.49 -2.81 11.33
C THR A 31 2.48 -2.73 12.84
N GLY A 32 1.70 -1.79 13.41
CA GLY A 32 1.75 -1.45 14.84
C GLY A 32 3.07 -0.83 15.30
N GLN A 33 3.92 -0.38 14.36
CA GLN A 33 5.21 0.26 14.64
C GLN A 33 5.12 1.77 14.39
N ASP A 34 6.00 2.55 15.02
CA ASP A 34 5.95 4.02 14.92
C ASP A 34 7.00 4.61 13.97
N ASP A 35 7.94 3.78 13.50
CA ASP A 35 8.94 4.17 12.51
C ASP A 35 9.37 2.97 11.66
N TRP A 36 9.95 3.26 10.49
CA TRP A 36 10.36 2.25 9.51
C TRP A 36 11.63 2.66 8.79
N ALA A 37 12.33 1.67 8.24
CA ALA A 37 13.42 1.93 7.31
C ALA A 37 12.92 2.70 6.07
N SER A 38 13.84 3.46 5.45
CA SER A 38 13.56 4.17 4.18
C SER A 38 13.12 3.25 3.04
N ARG A 39 13.43 1.96 3.12
CA ARG A 39 13.00 0.90 2.22
C ARG A 39 12.28 -0.15 3.04
N ILE A 40 10.97 0.03 3.17
CA ILE A 40 10.12 -0.83 3.98
C ILE A 40 10.13 -2.29 3.50
N GLU A 41 10.39 -2.51 2.22
CA GLU A 41 10.53 -3.84 1.64
C GLU A 41 11.77 -4.58 2.15
N ASP A 42 12.81 -3.89 2.59
CA ASP A 42 14.06 -4.52 3.05
C ASP A 42 13.97 -4.90 4.56
N GLU A 43 12.91 -4.46 5.26
CA GLU A 43 12.70 -4.78 6.68
C GLU A 43 12.50 -6.28 6.91
N SER A 44 12.86 -6.76 8.09
CA SER A 44 12.81 -8.21 8.43
C SER A 44 13.49 -9.10 7.38
N GLY A 45 14.55 -8.60 6.72
CA GLY A 45 15.29 -9.35 5.70
C GLY A 45 14.50 -9.59 4.41
N GLY A 46 13.48 -8.78 4.12
CA GLY A 46 12.58 -8.99 2.98
C GLY A 46 11.38 -9.88 3.29
N GLU A 47 11.26 -10.37 4.51
CA GLU A 47 10.11 -11.18 4.94
C GLU A 47 9.01 -10.26 5.50
N ASN A 48 8.42 -9.41 4.66
CA ASN A 48 7.31 -8.54 5.02
C ASN A 48 6.31 -8.36 3.86
N LEU A 49 5.09 -7.89 4.17
CA LEU A 49 4.03 -7.71 3.15
C LEU A 49 4.41 -6.69 2.07
N ALA A 50 5.22 -5.67 2.41
CA ALA A 50 5.64 -4.67 1.44
C ALA A 50 6.58 -5.27 0.38
N ALA A 51 7.50 -6.15 0.77
CA ALA A 51 8.34 -6.92 -0.13
C ALA A 51 7.51 -7.83 -1.04
N ASP A 52 6.55 -8.56 -0.48
CA ASP A 52 5.69 -9.46 -1.24
C ASP A 52 4.89 -8.71 -2.32
N LEU A 53 4.26 -7.59 -1.96
CA LEU A 53 3.52 -6.76 -2.90
C LEU A 53 4.45 -6.10 -3.93
N LYS A 54 5.64 -5.67 -3.53
CA LYS A 54 6.64 -5.12 -4.45
C LYS A 54 7.13 -6.16 -5.44
N ALA A 55 7.27 -7.42 -5.05
CA ALA A 55 7.64 -8.52 -5.95
C ALA A 55 6.54 -8.78 -6.99
N LEU A 56 5.26 -8.62 -6.63
CA LEU A 56 4.13 -8.84 -7.54
C LEU A 56 3.83 -7.65 -8.46
N LEU A 57 3.82 -6.43 -7.92
CA LEU A 57 3.34 -5.21 -8.59
C LEU A 57 4.50 -4.29 -9.05
N GLY A 58 5.68 -4.44 -8.47
CA GLY A 58 6.85 -3.63 -8.75
C GLY A 58 7.60 -4.04 -10.03
N LYS A 59 8.83 -3.53 -10.19
CA LYS A 59 9.65 -3.78 -11.39
C LYS A 59 9.90 -5.28 -11.59
N GLY A 60 9.48 -5.81 -12.74
CA GLY A 60 9.62 -7.23 -13.08
C GLY A 60 8.52 -8.13 -12.50
N GLY A 61 7.60 -7.59 -11.70
CA GLY A 61 6.49 -8.33 -11.13
C GLY A 61 5.46 -8.75 -12.19
N VAL A 62 4.81 -9.88 -11.93
CA VAL A 62 3.83 -10.50 -12.84
C VAL A 62 2.58 -9.63 -13.06
N TYR A 63 2.25 -8.80 -12.07
CA TYR A 63 1.08 -7.90 -12.06
C TYR A 63 1.46 -6.43 -12.31
N ARG A 64 2.70 -6.17 -12.75
CA ARG A 64 3.16 -4.81 -13.02
C ARG A 64 2.40 -4.19 -14.20
N ASP A 65 1.72 -3.08 -13.93
CA ASP A 65 1.09 -2.23 -14.94
C ASP A 65 1.59 -0.78 -14.80
N PRO A 66 2.33 -0.21 -15.78
CA PRO A 66 2.80 1.17 -15.71
C PRO A 66 1.69 2.23 -15.79
N PHE A 67 0.47 1.84 -16.17
CA PHE A 67 -0.71 2.70 -16.22
C PHE A 67 -1.64 2.52 -15.01
N HIS A 68 -1.27 1.65 -14.06
CA HIS A 68 -2.03 1.40 -12.84
C HIS A 68 -1.10 1.21 -11.64
N ASN A 69 -0.49 2.30 -11.16
CA ASN A 69 0.45 2.23 -10.05
C ASN A 69 -0.28 2.02 -8.72
N VAL A 70 0.26 1.13 -7.90
CA VAL A 70 -0.17 0.90 -6.52
C VAL A 70 0.97 1.32 -5.58
N SER A 71 0.68 2.17 -4.61
CA SER A 71 1.65 2.54 -3.57
C SER A 71 1.53 1.58 -2.40
N VAL A 72 2.64 1.10 -1.85
CA VAL A 72 2.63 0.34 -0.59
C VAL A 72 3.33 1.18 0.47
N LEU A 73 2.68 1.34 1.62
CA LEU A 73 3.12 2.17 2.73
C LEU A 73 2.91 1.39 4.03
N ASN A 74 3.77 1.60 5.02
CA ASN A 74 3.52 1.12 6.37
C ASN A 74 2.75 2.16 7.19
N SER A 75 2.03 1.69 8.19
CA SER A 75 1.28 2.50 9.14
C SER A 75 1.42 1.95 10.56
N SER A 76 1.27 2.84 11.54
CA SER A 76 1.31 2.51 12.97
C SER A 76 0.02 1.86 13.48
N LEU A 77 -0.97 1.69 12.60
CA LEU A 77 -2.17 0.96 12.93
C LEU A 77 -1.81 -0.50 13.27
N PRO A 78 -2.35 -1.05 14.37
CA PRO A 78 -2.07 -2.42 14.76
C PRO A 78 -2.71 -3.40 13.78
N SER A 79 -2.03 -4.52 13.52
CA SER A 79 -2.63 -5.59 12.73
C SER A 79 -3.74 -6.32 13.51
N THR A 80 -4.79 -6.75 12.81
CA THR A 80 -5.80 -7.63 13.40
C THR A 80 -5.15 -8.95 13.84
N ALA A 81 -5.39 -9.34 15.09
CA ALA A 81 -4.95 -10.62 15.62
C ALA A 81 -5.68 -11.77 14.89
N PRO A 82 -4.96 -12.80 14.43
CA PRO A 82 -5.58 -13.94 13.77
C PRO A 82 -6.46 -14.73 14.77
N PRO A 83 -7.54 -15.38 14.33
CA PRO A 83 -8.38 -16.20 15.21
C PRO A 83 -7.63 -17.42 15.79
N ARG A 84 -6.54 -17.83 15.15
CA ARG A 84 -5.64 -18.90 15.58
C ARG A 84 -4.23 -18.33 15.73
N GLY A 85 -3.65 -18.45 16.92
CA GLY A 85 -2.40 -17.77 17.29
C GLY A 85 -1.13 -18.19 16.52
N ASP A 86 -1.19 -19.29 15.77
CA ASP A 86 0.00 -19.89 15.15
C ASP A 86 0.29 -19.38 13.72
N VAL A 87 -0.62 -18.58 13.13
CA VAL A 87 -0.47 -18.08 11.76
C VAL A 87 0.00 -16.63 11.79
N GLN A 88 1.18 -16.35 11.22
CA GLN A 88 1.60 -14.97 11.00
C GLN A 88 0.61 -14.27 10.06
N ASN A 89 -0.01 -13.22 10.57
CA ASN A 89 -1.02 -12.45 9.88
C ASN A 89 -0.60 -10.99 9.78
N THR A 90 -0.96 -10.35 8.67
CA THR A 90 -0.91 -8.90 8.52
C THR A 90 -2.28 -8.41 8.07
N SER A 91 -2.63 -7.19 8.43
CA SER A 91 -3.82 -6.52 7.90
C SER A 91 -3.42 -5.25 7.15
N ALA A 92 -4.29 -4.78 6.28
CA ALA A 92 -4.03 -3.56 5.51
C ALA A 92 -5.31 -2.79 5.19
N TYR A 93 -5.18 -1.47 5.09
CA TYR A 93 -6.20 -0.61 4.51
C TYR A 93 -5.89 -0.33 3.04
N LEU A 94 -6.94 -0.26 2.22
CA LEU A 94 -6.89 0.11 0.81
C LEU A 94 -7.57 1.46 0.64
N VAL A 95 -6.86 2.42 0.06
CA VAL A 95 -7.39 3.74 -0.26
C VAL A 95 -6.99 4.13 -1.69
N PRO A 96 -7.91 4.71 -2.50
CA PRO A 96 -9.20 5.26 -2.13
C PRO A 96 -10.36 4.25 -2.22
N SER A 97 -10.13 2.94 -2.34
CA SER A 97 -11.22 1.95 -2.33
C SER A 97 -11.92 1.80 -0.98
N PHE A 98 -11.34 2.38 0.08
CA PHE A 98 -11.84 2.37 1.47
C PHE A 98 -12.21 0.96 1.93
N LYS A 99 -11.29 0.02 1.76
CA LYS A 99 -11.43 -1.36 2.25
C LYS A 99 -10.46 -1.63 3.38
N TYR A 100 -10.89 -2.41 4.36
CA TYR A 100 -10.01 -3.02 5.35
C TYR A 100 -9.91 -4.52 5.10
N VAL A 101 -8.68 -5.02 5.02
CA VAL A 101 -8.35 -6.43 4.82
C VAL A 101 -7.75 -6.96 6.12
N PRO A 102 -8.51 -7.65 6.97
CA PRO A 102 -8.06 -8.05 8.30
C PRO A 102 -7.08 -9.23 8.30
N PHE A 103 -7.16 -10.10 7.28
CA PHE A 103 -6.41 -11.34 7.26
C PHE A 103 -5.63 -11.52 5.94
N LEU A 104 -4.30 -11.36 6.02
CA LEU A 104 -3.34 -11.61 4.94
C LEU A 104 -2.23 -12.53 5.46
N PRO A 105 -2.48 -13.85 5.54
CA PRO A 105 -1.39 -14.80 5.73
C PRO A 105 -0.46 -14.75 4.52
N ARG A 106 0.86 -14.69 4.78
CA ARG A 106 1.87 -14.56 3.71
C ARG A 106 2.47 -15.89 3.28
N VAL A 107 2.17 -16.97 4.01
CA VAL A 107 2.65 -18.33 3.71
C VAL A 107 1.47 -19.31 3.78
N PRO A 108 1.06 -19.92 2.64
CA PRO A 108 1.50 -19.63 1.28
C PRO A 108 1.04 -18.25 0.80
N LEU A 109 1.62 -17.77 -0.31
CA LEU A 109 1.43 -16.39 -0.82
C LEU A 109 0.05 -16.14 -1.46
N ASP A 110 -0.84 -17.14 -1.46
CA ASP A 110 -2.12 -17.12 -2.17
C ASP A 110 -3.00 -15.93 -1.76
N SER A 111 -3.00 -15.55 -0.48
CA SER A 111 -3.78 -14.39 0.00
C SER A 111 -3.22 -13.07 -0.51
N VAL A 112 -1.90 -12.94 -0.64
CA VAL A 112 -1.28 -11.72 -1.20
C VAL A 112 -1.53 -11.62 -2.70
N GLN A 113 -1.50 -12.75 -3.41
CA GLN A 113 -1.90 -12.79 -4.82
C GLN A 113 -3.39 -12.47 -5.00
N ALA A 114 -4.24 -12.99 -4.11
CA ALA A 114 -5.66 -12.69 -4.09
C ALA A 114 -5.95 -11.23 -3.79
N LEU A 115 -5.15 -10.57 -2.94
CA LEU A 115 -5.23 -9.13 -2.71
C LEU A 115 -4.94 -8.36 -3.99
N ALA A 116 -3.83 -8.70 -4.65
CA ALA A 116 -3.46 -8.06 -5.91
C ALA A 116 -4.55 -8.23 -6.97
N LYS A 117 -4.98 -9.46 -7.25
CA LYS A 117 -6.00 -9.74 -8.27
C LYS A 117 -7.41 -9.29 -7.90
N GLY A 118 -7.80 -9.42 -6.64
CA GLY A 118 -9.17 -9.15 -6.20
C GLY A 118 -9.45 -7.66 -5.98
N PHE A 119 -8.43 -6.88 -5.62
CA PHE A 119 -8.62 -5.49 -5.19
C PHE A 119 -7.66 -4.48 -5.81
N LEU A 120 -6.39 -4.83 -6.06
CA LEU A 120 -5.37 -3.83 -6.45
C LEU A 120 -5.24 -3.65 -7.97
N LEU A 121 -5.54 -4.67 -8.76
CA LEU A 121 -5.53 -4.56 -10.22
C LEU A 121 -6.73 -3.75 -10.74
N PRO A 122 -6.63 -3.11 -11.92
CA PRO A 122 -7.72 -2.35 -12.49
C PRO A 122 -8.89 -3.24 -12.93
N PRO A 123 -10.14 -2.76 -12.80
CA PRO A 123 -11.30 -3.42 -13.42
C PRO A 123 -11.32 -3.24 -14.94
N THR A 124 -10.62 -2.23 -15.46
CA THR A 124 -10.53 -1.93 -16.90
C THR A 124 -9.13 -1.44 -17.22
N LEU A 125 -8.49 -2.09 -18.18
CA LEU A 125 -7.14 -1.74 -18.62
C LEU A 125 -7.12 -0.44 -19.42
N HIS A 126 -6.02 0.29 -19.29
CA HIS A 126 -5.72 1.44 -20.14
C HIS A 126 -5.64 1.03 -21.63
N ALA A 127 -6.07 1.90 -22.56
CA ALA A 127 -6.11 1.63 -24.00
C ALA A 127 -4.74 1.26 -24.61
N ALA A 128 -3.64 1.66 -23.95
CA ALA A 128 -2.29 1.24 -24.32
C ALA A 128 -2.10 -0.30 -24.31
N HIS A 129 -3.00 -1.04 -23.67
CA HIS A 129 -2.99 -2.50 -23.61
C HIS A 129 -3.75 -3.20 -24.75
N ASP A 130 -4.34 -2.46 -25.69
CA ASP A 130 -5.15 -3.04 -26.77
C ASP A 130 -4.37 -4.03 -27.66
N GLY A 131 -3.05 -3.84 -27.78
CA GLY A 131 -2.15 -4.74 -28.50
C GLY A 131 -1.71 -5.99 -27.73
N LEU A 132 -2.05 -6.12 -26.44
CA LEU A 132 -1.68 -7.29 -25.64
C LEU A 132 -2.57 -8.50 -25.95
N SER A 133 -2.00 -9.71 -25.85
CA SER A 133 -2.79 -10.93 -25.98
C SER A 133 -3.81 -11.06 -24.85
N PRO A 134 -4.94 -11.79 -25.06
CA PRO A 134 -5.97 -11.95 -24.05
C PRO A 134 -5.44 -12.46 -22.69
N ILE A 135 -4.50 -13.40 -22.72
CA ILE A 135 -3.88 -13.98 -21.50
C ILE A 135 -3.12 -12.91 -20.71
N HIS A 136 -2.40 -12.02 -21.39
CA HIS A 136 -1.67 -10.94 -20.70
C HIS A 136 -2.62 -9.90 -20.12
N ARG A 137 -3.72 -9.60 -20.83
CA ARG A 137 -4.75 -8.67 -20.35
C ARG A 137 -5.47 -9.23 -19.13
N ASP A 138 -5.87 -10.49 -19.17
CA ASP A 138 -6.51 -11.19 -18.05
C ASP A 138 -5.62 -11.16 -16.78
N ARG A 139 -4.33 -11.41 -16.95
CA ARG A 139 -3.35 -11.35 -15.84
C ARG A 139 -3.26 -9.98 -15.16
N LEU A 140 -3.52 -8.90 -15.89
CA LEU A 140 -3.43 -7.51 -15.40
C LEU A 140 -4.80 -6.94 -15.01
N THR A 141 -5.88 -7.70 -15.14
CA THR A 141 -7.23 -7.25 -14.81
C THR A 141 -7.69 -7.86 -13.49
N ARG A 142 -8.53 -7.12 -12.78
CA ARG A 142 -9.14 -7.58 -11.53
C ARG A 142 -9.98 -8.83 -11.75
N ASP A 143 -9.90 -9.77 -10.82
CA ASP A 143 -10.70 -11.00 -10.77
C ASP A 143 -11.54 -11.03 -9.49
N GLU A 144 -12.86 -10.90 -9.64
CA GLU A 144 -13.81 -10.92 -8.54
C GLU A 144 -13.80 -12.26 -7.77
N ALA A 145 -13.48 -13.37 -8.44
CA ALA A 145 -13.40 -14.68 -7.78
C ALA A 145 -12.27 -14.71 -6.74
N CYS A 146 -11.17 -13.98 -6.97
CA CYS A 146 -10.08 -13.86 -6.00
C CYS A 146 -10.50 -13.14 -4.71
N ARG A 147 -11.55 -12.30 -4.73
CA ARG A 147 -12.02 -11.64 -3.50
C ARG A 147 -12.56 -12.64 -2.47
N ALA A 148 -13.14 -13.75 -2.92
CA ALA A 148 -13.64 -14.80 -2.04
C ALA A 148 -12.52 -15.49 -1.22
N LEU A 149 -11.26 -15.38 -1.65
CA LEU A 149 -10.10 -15.91 -0.93
C LEU A 149 -9.66 -15.02 0.23
N LEU A 150 -10.25 -13.83 0.39
CA LEU A 150 -9.94 -12.87 1.45
C LEU A 150 -11.15 -12.70 2.38
N PRO A 151 -11.36 -13.62 3.34
CA PRO A 151 -12.49 -13.53 4.26
C PRO A 151 -12.36 -12.31 5.17
N GLY A 152 -13.50 -11.67 5.46
CA GLY A 152 -13.57 -10.55 6.40
C GLY A 152 -13.18 -9.19 5.82
N VAL A 153 -12.88 -9.09 4.52
CA VAL A 153 -12.73 -7.77 3.88
C VAL A 153 -14.01 -6.97 4.07
N GLN A 154 -13.87 -5.74 4.51
CA GLN A 154 -15.00 -4.86 4.86
C GLN A 154 -14.76 -3.42 4.41
N ASP A 155 -15.85 -2.66 4.31
CA ASP A 155 -15.79 -1.23 4.06
C ASP A 155 -15.27 -0.48 5.29
N VAL A 156 -14.40 0.51 5.05
CA VAL A 156 -13.96 1.45 6.09
C VAL A 156 -15.08 2.45 6.31
N GLN A 157 -15.74 2.34 7.46
CA GLN A 157 -16.81 3.25 7.88
C GLN A 157 -16.29 4.39 8.77
N ASP A 158 -15.07 4.23 9.30
CA ASP A 158 -14.45 5.15 10.24
C ASP A 158 -13.64 6.26 9.55
N VAL A 159 -13.29 7.29 10.32
CA VAL A 159 -12.42 8.37 9.86
C VAL A 159 -10.96 7.90 9.94
N LEU A 160 -10.29 7.81 8.79
CA LEU A 160 -8.86 7.52 8.71
C LEU A 160 -8.06 8.81 8.62
N VAL A 161 -7.22 9.08 9.63
CA VAL A 161 -6.29 10.21 9.65
C VAL A 161 -4.86 9.69 9.47
N LEU A 162 -4.20 10.11 8.40
CA LEU A 162 -2.82 9.73 8.11
C LEU A 162 -1.93 10.96 8.27
N VAL A 163 -0.97 10.84 9.18
CA VAL A 163 0.05 11.88 9.43
C VAL A 163 1.41 11.24 9.17
N CYS A 164 2.24 11.89 8.35
CA CYS A 164 3.62 11.45 8.19
C CYS A 164 4.33 11.55 9.55
N GLY A 165 4.85 10.43 10.04
CA GLY A 165 5.64 10.40 11.28
C GLY A 165 7.13 10.13 11.11
N HIS A 166 7.61 10.03 9.87
CA HIS A 166 8.96 9.55 9.59
C HIS A 166 10.03 10.57 10.03
N GLY A 167 10.84 10.19 11.01
CA GLY A 167 11.83 11.08 11.63
C GLY A 167 13.18 11.19 10.90
N GLY A 168 13.47 10.28 9.96
CA GLY A 168 14.83 10.15 9.38
C GLY A 168 15.06 10.84 8.03
N ARG A 169 14.01 11.17 7.27
CA ARG A 169 14.13 11.63 5.87
C ARG A 169 13.64 13.05 5.65
N ASP A 170 12.58 13.46 6.35
CA ASP A 170 11.95 14.76 6.14
C ASP A 170 11.90 15.55 7.44
N ALA A 171 12.69 16.63 7.50
CA ALA A 171 12.71 17.54 8.63
C ALA A 171 11.39 18.32 8.82
N ARG A 172 10.38 18.11 7.97
CA ARG A 172 9.09 18.80 8.03
C ARG A 172 8.01 18.04 8.80
N CYS A 173 7.86 16.73 8.60
CA CYS A 173 6.76 15.97 9.24
C CYS A 173 7.15 15.36 10.59
N GLY A 174 8.17 14.50 10.62
CA GLY A 174 8.55 13.79 11.87
C GLY A 174 9.40 14.60 12.86
N VAL A 175 9.94 15.76 12.43
CA VAL A 175 10.81 16.61 13.27
C VAL A 175 10.07 17.81 13.85
N VAL A 176 9.11 18.40 13.11
CA VAL A 176 8.33 19.57 13.57
C VAL A 176 7.09 19.16 14.35
N GLY A 177 6.44 18.06 13.95
CA GLY A 177 5.31 17.47 14.67
C GLY A 177 5.79 16.36 15.58
N ASP A 178 6.23 16.69 16.79
CA ASP A 178 6.55 15.67 17.80
C ASP A 178 5.30 14.82 18.06
N ILE A 179 5.40 13.52 17.80
CA ILE A 179 4.29 12.56 17.91
C ILE A 179 4.19 12.02 19.34
N GLY A 180 5.12 12.41 20.24
CA GLY A 180 5.21 11.91 21.61
C GLY A 180 5.69 10.47 21.61
N ARG A 181 6.98 10.26 21.91
CA ARG A 181 7.55 8.93 22.17
C ARG A 181 7.27 8.47 23.59
#